data_AF-A0A087U3M8-F1
#
_entry.id   AF-A0A087U3M8-F1
#
_cell.length_a   1.000
_cell.length_b   1.000
_cell.length_c   1.000
_cell.angle_alpha   90.00
_cell.angle_beta   90.00
_cell.angle_gamma   90.00
#
_symmetry.space_group_name_H-M   'P 1'
#
loop_
_entity.id
_entity.type
_entity.pdbx_description
1 polymer ?
#
loop_
_entity_poly.entity_id
_entity_poly.type
_entity_poly.pdbx_seq_one_letter_code
_entity_poly.pdbx_strand_id
1 'polypeptide(L)'
;MSFMILVRMVPEIANEKTDSFPRPEVVLQQLQVFLNGATRIAKVRNAEVAQAAICLLKSTEAARDAALEHAYNLFDESVNNFLKLEIEDRTSDSACSNDAIVQEVHKVLSEYVDKEPETWAPVISTWSLDLLGYLSSKYADRRGVLHSSLPEVLQLWMSCPPTRTLIDLTTQCLSTLVSSNPDTCIDALIETSVRHSPHFDWVVAHIGSCFPNTVITRVLACGMKDFMHQDVTDEAQISANKNPKIASVVGILGHLATHHDSDTRSAIRNLFNESFSDNASREQLAAGPFLLHLAAMSDTLSHVISSEFVKVG
;
A
#
# COMPACT_ATOMS: atom_id res chain seq x y z
N MET A 1 -10.84 -53.59 35.90
CA MET A 1 -10.73 -52.24 36.49
C MET A 1 -10.13 -51.32 35.43
N SER A 2 -10.81 -51.05 34.31
CA SER A 2 -11.87 -50.06 34.09
C SER A 2 -11.82 -48.84 35.02
N PHE A 3 -11.36 -47.70 34.49
CA PHE A 3 -11.79 -46.39 34.94
C PHE A 3 -12.52 -45.69 33.80
N MET A 4 -13.65 -45.12 34.17
CA MET A 4 -14.81 -44.79 33.36
C MET A 4 -15.05 -43.29 33.55
N ILE A 5 -15.23 -42.59 32.43
CA ILE A 5 -16.17 -41.47 32.18
C ILE A 5 -16.16 -40.30 33.19
N LEU A 6 -15.80 -39.12 32.67
CA LEU A 6 -16.57 -37.90 32.95
C LEU A 6 -16.75 -37.09 31.66
N VAL A 7 -17.79 -37.44 30.93
CA VAL A 7 -18.38 -36.61 29.86
C VAL A 7 -19.10 -35.44 30.56
N ARG A 8 -18.69 -34.21 30.27
CA ARG A 8 -19.48 -33.02 30.62
C ARG A 8 -20.15 -32.49 29.35
N MET A 9 -21.44 -32.72 29.26
CA MET A 9 -22.36 -32.12 28.28
C MET A 9 -22.48 -30.61 28.50
N VAL A 10 -22.38 -29.84 27.43
CA VAL A 10 -22.92 -28.48 27.27
C VAL A 10 -23.45 -28.38 25.82
N PRO A 11 -24.61 -27.73 25.57
CA PRO A 11 -25.57 -28.15 24.55
C PRO A 11 -25.35 -27.53 23.16
N GLU A 12 -25.95 -28.17 22.16
CA GLU A 12 -26.13 -27.70 20.78
C GLU A 12 -26.65 -26.25 20.73
N ILE A 13 -25.89 -25.38 20.04
CA ILE A 13 -26.39 -24.13 19.47
C ILE A 13 -25.90 -24.04 18.02
N ALA A 14 -26.85 -24.25 17.11
CA ALA A 14 -27.01 -23.66 15.78
C ALA A 14 -25.76 -23.33 14.92
N ASN A 15 -25.48 -24.22 13.96
CA ASN A 15 -25.25 -23.93 12.53
C ASN A 15 -24.47 -22.64 12.17
N GLU A 16 -23.23 -22.53 12.63
CA GLU A 16 -22.23 -21.67 11.98
C GLU A 16 -21.62 -22.41 10.79
N LYS A 17 -21.52 -21.74 9.64
CA LYS A 17 -20.80 -22.26 8.46
C LYS A 17 -19.35 -22.54 8.88
N THR A 18 -19.04 -23.79 9.15
CA THR A 18 -17.67 -24.27 9.36
C THR A 18 -16.86 -24.02 8.09
N ASP A 19 -15.92 -23.08 8.16
CA ASP A 19 -14.77 -23.08 7.26
C ASP A 19 -14.10 -24.45 7.39
N SER A 20 -14.23 -25.26 6.34
CA SER A 20 -13.70 -26.61 6.37
C SER A 20 -12.18 -26.53 6.35
N PHE A 21 -11.55 -26.75 7.51
CA PHE A 21 -10.12 -27.01 7.59
C PHE A 21 -9.71 -28.02 6.52
N PRO A 22 -8.59 -27.82 5.81
CA PRO A 22 -8.14 -28.76 4.80
C PRO A 22 -7.94 -30.15 5.43
N ARG A 23 -8.33 -31.20 4.71
CA ARG A 23 -8.14 -32.57 5.20
C ARG A 23 -6.65 -32.83 5.46
N PRO A 24 -6.27 -33.64 6.48
CA PRO A 24 -4.86 -33.88 6.81
C PRO A 24 -4.01 -34.39 5.64
N GLU A 25 -4.59 -35.21 4.77
CA GLU A 25 -3.94 -35.71 3.55
C GLU A 25 -3.56 -34.58 2.58
N VAL A 26 -4.44 -33.57 2.43
CA VAL A 26 -4.20 -32.39 1.60
C VAL A 26 -3.11 -31.54 2.21
N VAL A 27 -3.13 -31.32 3.54
CA VAL A 27 -2.09 -30.56 4.24
C VAL A 27 -0.72 -31.19 4.04
N LEU A 28 -0.60 -32.52 4.20
CA LEU A 28 0.67 -33.23 3.99
C LEU A 28 1.15 -33.12 2.54
N GLN A 29 0.25 -33.23 1.57
CA GLN A 29 0.59 -33.08 0.16
C GLN A 29 1.09 -31.65 -0.14
N GLN A 30 0.39 -30.62 0.36
CA GLN A 30 0.81 -29.24 0.19
C GLN A 30 2.12 -28.94 0.89
N LEU A 31 2.35 -29.53 2.07
CA LEU A 31 3.63 -29.42 2.78
C LEU A 31 4.78 -30.00 1.95
N GLN A 32 4.58 -31.14 1.27
CA GLN A 32 5.61 -31.71 0.40
C GLN A 32 5.91 -30.82 -0.80
N VAL A 33 4.88 -30.26 -1.45
CA VAL A 33 5.04 -29.31 -2.56
C VAL A 33 5.82 -28.08 -2.08
N PHE A 34 5.41 -27.53 -0.93
CA PHE A 34 6.05 -26.37 -0.31
C PHE A 34 7.53 -26.64 -0.01
N LEU A 35 7.86 -27.73 0.68
CA LEU A 35 9.24 -28.07 1.05
C LEU A 35 10.12 -28.31 -0.19
N ASN A 36 9.60 -29.00 -1.21
CA ASN A 36 10.33 -29.25 -2.45
C ASN A 36 10.65 -27.95 -3.21
N GLY A 37 9.73 -26.99 -3.20
CA GLY A 37 9.92 -25.67 -3.81
C GLY A 37 10.82 -24.74 -2.98
N ALA A 38 10.58 -24.65 -1.68
CA ALA A 38 11.30 -23.77 -0.76
C ALA A 38 12.80 -24.14 -0.64
N THR A 39 13.10 -25.44 -0.63
CA THR A 39 14.49 -25.93 -0.59
C THR A 39 15.21 -25.80 -1.94
N ARG A 40 14.50 -25.42 -3.02
CA ARG A 40 14.99 -25.38 -4.40
C ARG A 40 15.59 -26.70 -4.89
N ILE A 41 15.28 -27.81 -4.22
CA ILE A 41 15.74 -29.15 -4.60
C ILE A 41 15.03 -29.62 -5.87
N ALA A 42 13.75 -29.23 -6.04
CA ALA A 42 12.98 -29.50 -7.24
C ALA A 42 12.62 -28.19 -7.97
N LYS A 43 12.48 -28.25 -9.31
CA LYS A 43 11.93 -27.16 -10.11
C LYS A 43 10.41 -27.11 -9.96
N VAL A 44 9.94 -26.53 -8.87
CA VAL A 44 8.52 -26.22 -8.64
C VAL A 44 8.27 -24.77 -9.05
N ARG A 45 7.13 -24.48 -9.70
CA ARG A 45 6.79 -23.11 -10.10
C ARG A 45 6.48 -22.26 -8.88
N ASN A 46 6.85 -20.98 -8.87
CA ASN A 46 6.54 -20.07 -7.74
C ASN A 46 5.05 -20.05 -7.41
N ALA A 47 4.20 -20.09 -8.43
CA ALA A 47 2.76 -20.13 -8.26
C ALA A 47 2.26 -21.36 -7.50
N GLU A 48 2.85 -22.54 -7.76
CA GLU A 48 2.52 -23.78 -7.05
C GLU A 48 3.00 -23.73 -5.59
N VAL A 49 4.17 -23.14 -5.33
CA VAL A 49 4.69 -22.97 -3.97
C VAL A 49 3.84 -21.96 -3.18
N ALA A 50 3.44 -20.84 -3.80
CA ALA A 50 2.57 -19.84 -3.19
C ALA A 50 1.19 -20.43 -2.88
N GLN A 51 0.62 -21.21 -3.80
CA GLN A 51 -0.65 -21.89 -3.57
C GLN A 51 -0.56 -22.88 -2.40
N ALA A 52 0.52 -23.65 -2.32
CA ALA A 52 0.76 -24.56 -1.21
C ALA A 52 0.91 -23.80 0.11
N ALA A 53 1.68 -22.71 0.13
CA ALA A 53 1.89 -21.90 1.33
C ALA A 53 0.58 -21.26 1.83
N ILE A 54 -0.26 -20.76 0.94
CA ILE A 54 -1.59 -20.21 1.29
C ILE A 54 -2.54 -21.31 1.80
N CYS A 55 -2.46 -22.53 1.26
CA CYS A 55 -3.23 -23.66 1.80
C CYS A 55 -2.76 -24.05 3.21
N LEU A 56 -1.46 -24.03 3.47
CA LEU A 56 -0.89 -24.27 4.79
C LEU A 56 -1.28 -23.17 5.79
N LEU A 57 -1.36 -21.92 5.35
CA LEU A 57 -1.82 -20.79 6.18
C LEU A 57 -3.21 -21.03 6.76
N LYS A 58 -4.14 -21.58 5.96
CA LYS A 58 -5.49 -21.98 6.42
C LYS A 58 -5.47 -23.04 7.53
N SER A 59 -4.37 -23.77 7.66
CA SER A 59 -4.22 -24.86 8.64
C SER A 59 -3.44 -24.41 9.87
N THR A 60 -2.52 -23.45 9.73
CA THR A 60 -1.69 -22.96 10.83
C THR A 60 -1.17 -21.55 10.57
N GLU A 61 -1.31 -20.67 11.56
CA GLU A 61 -0.76 -19.31 11.54
C GLU A 61 0.77 -19.29 11.49
N ALA A 62 1.44 -20.38 11.91
CA ALA A 62 2.89 -20.52 11.80
C ALA A 62 3.39 -20.48 10.34
N ALA A 63 2.50 -20.70 9.36
CA ALA A 63 2.83 -20.59 7.95
C ALA A 63 2.70 -19.15 7.40
N ARG A 64 2.31 -18.16 8.22
CA ARG A 64 2.04 -16.78 7.79
C ARG A 64 3.20 -16.15 7.03
N ASP A 65 4.37 -16.09 7.66
CA ASP A 65 5.51 -15.35 7.09
C ASP A 65 5.98 -16.01 5.79
N ALA A 66 6.01 -17.35 5.76
CA ALA A 66 6.30 -18.12 4.56
C ALA A 66 5.26 -17.92 3.44
N ALA A 67 3.97 -17.88 3.79
CA ALA A 67 2.90 -17.65 2.81
C ALA A 67 3.02 -16.26 2.17
N LEU A 68 3.30 -15.23 2.97
CA LEU A 68 3.52 -13.87 2.48
C LEU A 68 4.81 -13.75 1.64
N GLU A 69 5.89 -14.41 2.03
CA GLU A 69 7.14 -14.44 1.24
C GLU A 69 6.96 -15.13 -0.12
N HIS A 70 6.25 -16.27 -0.17
CA HIS A 70 6.01 -16.95 -1.44
C HIS A 70 4.96 -16.25 -2.29
N ALA A 71 3.96 -15.60 -1.68
CA ALA A 71 3.06 -14.70 -2.39
C ALA A 71 3.86 -13.56 -3.05
N TYR A 72 4.83 -12.96 -2.37
CA TYR A 72 5.70 -11.92 -2.95
C TYR A 72 6.28 -12.33 -4.31
N ASN A 73 6.87 -13.53 -4.39
CA ASN A 73 7.45 -14.05 -5.62
C ASN A 73 6.40 -14.29 -6.72
N LEU A 74 5.21 -14.77 -6.36
CA LEU A 74 4.09 -14.94 -7.28
C LEU A 74 3.64 -13.58 -7.86
N PHE A 75 3.47 -12.56 -7.03
CA PHE A 75 3.05 -11.23 -7.47
C PHE A 75 4.11 -10.58 -8.38
N ASP A 76 5.39 -10.67 -8.02
CA ASP A 76 6.50 -10.19 -8.85
C ASP A 76 6.53 -10.86 -10.24
N GLU A 77 6.37 -12.19 -10.29
CA GLU A 77 6.29 -12.91 -11.56
C GLU A 77 5.06 -12.51 -12.38
N SER A 78 3.91 -12.34 -11.73
CA SER A 78 2.65 -11.98 -12.38
C SER A 78 2.69 -10.57 -12.96
N VAL A 79 3.25 -9.61 -12.23
CA VAL A 79 3.48 -8.23 -12.71
C VAL A 79 4.47 -8.23 -13.87
N ASN A 80 5.57 -8.96 -13.76
CA ASN A 80 6.54 -9.07 -14.85
C ASN A 80 5.91 -9.59 -16.14
N ASN A 81 5.05 -10.61 -16.00
CA ASN A 81 4.32 -11.20 -17.12
C ASN A 81 3.36 -10.18 -17.73
N PHE A 82 2.55 -9.50 -16.91
CA PHE A 82 1.67 -8.43 -17.37
C PHE A 82 2.42 -7.35 -18.16
N LEU A 83 3.52 -6.82 -17.61
CA LEU A 83 4.30 -5.77 -18.27
C LEU A 83 4.94 -6.25 -19.58
N LYS A 84 5.29 -7.54 -19.72
CA LYS A 84 5.76 -8.11 -21.00
C LYS A 84 4.65 -8.19 -22.03
N LEU A 85 3.41 -8.48 -21.62
CA LEU A 85 2.27 -8.52 -22.54
C LEU A 85 1.92 -7.09 -23.01
N GLU A 86 1.77 -6.16 -22.07
CA GLU A 86 1.31 -4.79 -22.35
C GLU A 86 2.36 -3.91 -23.04
N ILE A 87 3.65 -4.05 -22.68
CA ILE A 87 4.70 -3.15 -23.16
C ILE A 87 5.53 -3.79 -24.27
N GLU A 88 5.69 -5.13 -24.28
CA GLU A 88 6.57 -5.83 -25.21
C GLU A 88 5.85 -6.62 -26.31
N ASP A 89 4.51 -6.49 -26.41
CA ASP A 89 3.63 -7.11 -27.44
C ASP A 89 3.88 -8.61 -27.64
N ARG A 90 4.04 -9.34 -26.52
CA ARG A 90 4.21 -10.80 -26.53
C ARG A 90 2.91 -11.47 -26.12
N THR A 91 2.58 -12.60 -26.72
CA THR A 91 1.53 -13.49 -26.22
C THR A 91 2.15 -14.54 -25.30
N SER A 92 1.64 -14.69 -24.07
CA SER A 92 2.09 -15.73 -23.14
C SER A 92 0.89 -16.46 -22.53
N ASP A 93 0.82 -17.78 -22.73
CA ASP A 93 -0.23 -18.65 -22.15
C ASP A 93 -0.09 -18.82 -20.62
N SER A 94 1.06 -18.44 -20.03
CA SER A 94 1.30 -18.62 -18.58
C SER A 94 0.61 -17.59 -17.70
N ALA A 95 0.20 -16.44 -18.25
CA ALA A 95 -0.38 -15.34 -17.48
C ALA A 95 -1.70 -15.74 -16.80
N CYS A 96 -2.56 -16.46 -17.52
CA CYS A 96 -3.88 -16.89 -17.04
C CYS A 96 -3.80 -17.85 -15.83
N SER A 97 -2.70 -18.62 -15.71
CA SER A 97 -2.53 -19.57 -14.59
C SER A 97 -2.18 -18.90 -13.27
N ASN A 98 -1.49 -17.76 -13.30
CA ASN A 98 -1.05 -17.08 -12.08
C ASN A 98 -2.17 -16.21 -11.50
N ASP A 99 -3.01 -15.62 -12.37
CA ASP A 99 -4.13 -14.78 -11.96
C ASP A 99 -5.09 -15.50 -11.01
N ALA A 100 -5.42 -16.76 -11.30
CA ALA A 100 -6.28 -17.57 -10.43
C ALA A 100 -5.70 -17.75 -9.02
N ILE A 101 -4.37 -17.90 -8.92
CA ILE A 101 -3.69 -18.09 -7.64
C ILE A 101 -3.56 -16.75 -6.90
N VAL A 102 -3.32 -15.65 -7.62
CA VAL A 102 -3.36 -14.28 -7.06
C VAL A 102 -4.74 -13.99 -6.47
N GLN A 103 -5.83 -14.37 -7.15
CA GLN A 103 -7.18 -14.21 -6.63
C GLN A 103 -7.46 -15.10 -5.41
N GLU A 104 -6.89 -16.31 -5.35
CA GLU A 104 -6.99 -17.15 -4.15
C GLU A 104 -6.22 -16.53 -2.98
N VAL A 105 -5.01 -16.01 -3.20
CA VAL A 105 -4.25 -15.28 -2.16
C VAL A 105 -5.07 -14.10 -1.64
N HIS A 106 -5.62 -13.28 -2.55
CA HIS A 106 -6.50 -12.15 -2.21
C HIS A 106 -7.64 -12.60 -1.31
N LYS A 107 -8.41 -13.60 -1.76
CA LYS A 107 -9.57 -14.11 -1.02
C LYS A 107 -9.19 -14.54 0.39
N VAL A 108 -8.12 -15.32 0.53
CA VAL A 108 -7.71 -15.84 1.83
C VAL A 108 -7.26 -14.72 2.77
N LEU A 109 -6.43 -13.80 2.28
CA LEU A 109 -5.96 -12.68 3.09
C LEU A 109 -7.10 -11.74 3.48
N SER A 110 -8.03 -11.45 2.57
CA SER A 110 -9.25 -10.68 2.87
C SER A 110 -10.12 -11.35 3.93
N GLU A 111 -10.31 -12.67 3.87
CA GLU A 111 -11.06 -13.42 4.88
C GLU A 111 -10.40 -13.33 6.27
N TYR A 112 -9.07 -13.30 6.36
CA TYR A 112 -8.36 -13.09 7.62
C TYR A 112 -8.52 -11.67 8.16
N VAL A 113 -8.44 -10.65 7.29
CA VAL A 113 -8.69 -9.25 7.67
C VAL A 113 -10.10 -9.09 8.21
N ASP A 114 -11.10 -9.74 7.61
CA ASP A 114 -12.49 -9.64 8.06
C ASP A 114 -12.74 -10.34 9.40
N LYS A 115 -12.07 -11.47 9.66
CA LYS A 115 -12.26 -12.26 10.89
C LYS A 115 -11.50 -11.71 12.09
N GLU A 116 -10.26 -11.28 11.89
CA GLU A 116 -9.37 -10.86 12.97
C GLU A 116 -8.55 -9.63 12.53
N PRO A 117 -9.20 -8.46 12.37
CA PRO A 117 -8.60 -7.29 11.77
C PRO A 117 -7.43 -6.71 12.55
N GLU A 118 -7.48 -6.73 13.89
CA GLU A 118 -6.42 -6.16 14.73
C GLU A 118 -5.07 -6.88 14.55
N THR A 119 -5.11 -8.19 14.25
CA THR A 119 -3.92 -9.02 14.05
C THR A 119 -3.46 -8.97 12.59
N TRP A 120 -4.39 -9.08 11.63
CA TRP A 120 -4.05 -9.31 10.23
C TRP A 120 -3.94 -8.03 9.40
N ALA A 121 -4.78 -7.02 9.67
CA ALA A 121 -4.78 -5.80 8.85
C ALA A 121 -3.43 -5.05 8.89
N PRO A 122 -2.75 -4.88 10.05
CA PRO A 122 -1.42 -4.24 10.07
C PRO A 122 -0.35 -5.03 9.31
N VAL A 123 -0.39 -6.36 9.42
CA VAL A 123 0.61 -7.24 8.79
C VAL A 123 0.41 -7.26 7.27
N ILE A 124 -0.83 -7.42 6.82
CA ILE A 124 -1.17 -7.50 5.39
C ILE A 124 -1.00 -6.14 4.71
N SER A 125 -1.36 -5.02 5.36
CA SER A 125 -1.14 -3.69 4.80
C SER A 125 0.35 -3.40 4.63
N THR A 126 1.16 -3.66 5.65
CA THR A 126 2.62 -3.46 5.59
C THR A 126 3.24 -4.31 4.48
N TRP A 127 2.91 -5.60 4.44
CA TRP A 127 3.39 -6.50 3.37
C TRP A 127 2.96 -6.04 1.98
N SER A 128 1.70 -5.63 1.80
CA SER A 128 1.17 -5.17 0.50
C SER A 128 1.85 -3.89 0.05
N LEU A 129 2.06 -2.93 0.97
CA LEU A 129 2.72 -1.67 0.71
C LEU A 129 4.21 -1.88 0.36
N ASP A 130 4.94 -2.67 1.14
CA ASP A 130 6.34 -3.01 0.86
C ASP A 130 6.49 -3.68 -0.53
N LEU A 131 5.60 -4.61 -0.85
CA LEU A 131 5.60 -5.28 -2.16
C LEU A 131 5.26 -4.29 -3.29
N LEU A 132 4.24 -3.44 -3.14
CA LEU A 132 3.92 -2.38 -4.09
C LEU A 132 5.10 -1.42 -4.31
N GLY A 133 5.81 -1.05 -3.23
CA GLY A 133 7.02 -0.21 -3.27
C GLY A 133 8.15 -0.87 -4.05
N TYR A 134 8.42 -2.14 -3.77
CA TYR A 134 9.41 -2.92 -4.51
C TYR A 134 9.06 -3.06 -5.98
N LEU A 135 7.82 -3.45 -6.32
CA LEU A 135 7.38 -3.63 -7.70
C LEU A 135 7.51 -2.31 -8.49
N SER A 136 7.05 -1.21 -7.88
CA SER A 136 7.12 0.12 -8.48
C SER A 136 8.56 0.52 -8.79
N SER A 137 9.48 0.27 -7.86
CA SER A 137 10.90 0.62 -8.02
C SER A 137 11.62 -0.31 -9.01
N LYS A 138 11.36 -1.62 -8.92
CA LYS A 138 12.00 -2.64 -9.77
C LYS A 138 11.68 -2.44 -11.25
N TYR A 139 10.46 -2.00 -11.55
CA TYR A 139 9.98 -1.85 -12.93
C TYR A 139 9.95 -0.39 -13.41
N ALA A 140 10.48 0.55 -12.63
CA ALA A 140 10.50 1.98 -12.93
C ALA A 140 11.15 2.33 -14.28
N ASP A 141 12.22 1.62 -14.66
CA ASP A 141 12.99 1.92 -15.88
C ASP A 141 12.39 1.29 -17.15
N ARG A 142 11.24 0.62 -17.05
CA ARG A 142 10.59 0.04 -18.23
C ARG A 142 9.98 1.13 -19.10
N ARG A 143 10.01 0.94 -20.42
CA ARG A 143 9.61 1.95 -21.42
C ARG A 143 8.22 2.55 -21.23
N GLY A 144 7.28 1.82 -20.61
CA GLY A 144 5.92 2.31 -20.33
C GLY A 144 5.77 3.07 -18.99
N VAL A 145 6.79 3.07 -18.13
CA VAL A 145 6.83 3.77 -16.84
C VAL A 145 7.79 4.95 -16.92
N LEU A 146 8.88 4.80 -17.68
CA LEU A 146 9.90 5.80 -17.88
C LEU A 146 9.32 7.04 -18.57
N HIS A 147 9.45 8.21 -17.92
CA HIS A 147 8.95 9.52 -18.37
C HIS A 147 7.43 9.71 -18.39
N SER A 148 6.65 8.79 -17.82
CA SER A 148 5.21 8.95 -17.68
C SER A 148 4.85 9.92 -16.56
N SER A 149 3.74 10.64 -16.74
CA SER A 149 3.15 11.48 -15.69
C SER A 149 2.48 10.62 -14.61
N LEU A 150 2.26 11.19 -13.42
CA LEU A 150 1.60 10.48 -12.31
C LEU A 150 0.25 9.83 -12.71
N PRO A 151 -0.67 10.51 -13.44
CA PRO A 151 -1.91 9.87 -13.88
C PRO A 151 -1.70 8.67 -14.82
N GLU A 152 -0.73 8.75 -15.74
CA GLU A 152 -0.41 7.67 -16.67
C GLU A 152 0.17 6.45 -15.95
N VAL A 153 1.11 6.68 -15.02
CA VAL A 153 1.69 5.63 -14.17
C VAL A 153 0.61 4.98 -13.31
N LEU A 154 -0.26 5.78 -12.69
CA LEU A 154 -1.40 5.28 -11.91
C LEU A 154 -2.32 4.41 -12.79
N GLN A 155 -2.67 4.87 -13.99
CA GLN A 155 -3.52 4.10 -14.89
C GLN A 155 -2.89 2.77 -15.30
N LEU A 156 -1.59 2.75 -15.62
CA LEU A 156 -0.86 1.53 -15.96
C LEU A 156 -0.83 0.53 -14.81
N TRP A 157 -0.55 0.98 -13.59
CA TRP A 157 -0.51 0.07 -12.44
C TRP A 157 -1.90 -0.40 -12.02
N MET A 158 -2.94 0.41 -12.20
CA MET A 158 -4.32 0.00 -11.91
C MET A 158 -4.93 -0.91 -12.99
N SER A 159 -4.37 -0.93 -14.21
CA SER A 159 -4.74 -1.91 -15.23
C SER A 159 -4.07 -3.28 -15.03
N CYS A 160 -2.99 -3.33 -14.25
CA CYS A 160 -2.30 -4.57 -13.87
C CYS A 160 -3.06 -5.31 -12.75
N PRO A 161 -3.62 -6.51 -13.00
CA PRO A 161 -4.46 -7.19 -12.01
C PRO A 161 -3.76 -7.52 -10.68
N PRO A 162 -2.50 -7.99 -10.65
CA PRO A 162 -1.80 -8.25 -9.40
C PRO A 162 -1.62 -7.00 -8.52
N THR A 163 -1.23 -5.86 -9.09
CA THR A 163 -1.09 -4.62 -8.30
C THR A 163 -2.43 -4.07 -7.85
N ARG A 164 -3.48 -4.18 -8.68
CA ARG A 164 -4.85 -3.84 -8.26
C ARG A 164 -5.27 -4.70 -7.06
N THR A 165 -5.00 -5.99 -7.07
CA THR A 165 -5.27 -6.88 -5.93
C THR A 165 -4.53 -6.45 -4.66
N LEU A 166 -3.27 -6.01 -4.75
CA LEU A 166 -2.54 -5.48 -3.58
C LEU A 166 -3.14 -4.16 -3.07
N ILE A 167 -3.59 -3.29 -3.97
CA ILE A 167 -4.30 -2.06 -3.64
C ILE A 167 -5.63 -2.35 -2.95
N ASP A 168 -6.38 -3.34 -3.41
CA ASP A 168 -7.65 -3.77 -2.82
C ASP A 168 -7.44 -4.26 -1.38
N LEU A 169 -6.43 -5.13 -1.14
CA LEU A 169 -6.06 -5.58 0.22
C LEU A 169 -5.65 -4.41 1.10
N THR A 170 -4.83 -3.51 0.58
CA THR A 170 -4.35 -2.34 1.31
C THR A 170 -5.54 -1.45 1.71
N THR A 171 -6.44 -1.17 0.78
CA THR A 171 -7.63 -0.34 1.01
C THR A 171 -8.59 -1.00 2.00
N GLN A 172 -8.76 -2.32 1.95
CA GLN A 172 -9.54 -3.07 2.93
C GLN A 172 -8.93 -2.93 4.34
N CYS A 173 -7.62 -3.17 4.47
CA CYS A 173 -6.91 -3.03 5.75
C CYS A 173 -7.01 -1.60 6.31
N LEU A 174 -6.82 -0.59 5.47
CA LEU A 174 -6.96 0.81 5.87
C LEU A 174 -8.39 1.13 6.28
N SER A 175 -9.40 0.70 5.53
CA SER A 175 -10.82 0.93 5.88
C SER A 175 -11.17 0.35 7.24
N THR A 176 -10.61 -0.81 7.58
CA THR A 176 -10.86 -1.45 8.87
C THR A 176 -10.11 -0.78 10.01
N LEU A 177 -8.90 -0.26 9.77
CA LEU A 177 -8.06 0.34 10.80
C LEU A 177 -8.26 1.85 10.97
N VAL A 178 -8.81 2.57 9.98
CA VAL A 178 -8.89 4.04 10.01
C VAL A 178 -9.69 4.59 11.20
N SER A 179 -10.65 3.82 11.72
CA SER A 179 -11.48 4.20 12.87
C SER A 179 -10.84 3.86 14.22
N SER A 180 -10.00 2.81 14.28
CA SER A 180 -9.45 2.27 15.54
C SER A 180 -7.99 2.67 15.74
N ASN A 181 -7.17 2.54 14.71
CA ASN A 181 -5.73 2.81 14.73
C ASN A 181 -5.24 3.19 13.32
N PRO A 182 -5.59 4.41 12.83
CA PRO A 182 -5.19 4.87 11.50
C PRO A 182 -3.66 4.98 11.35
N ASP A 183 -2.95 5.25 12.44
CA ASP A 183 -1.51 5.56 12.42
C ASP A 183 -0.69 4.37 11.91
N THR A 184 -1.03 3.15 12.28
CA THR A 184 -0.22 1.96 11.90
C THR A 184 -0.09 1.78 10.38
N CYS A 185 -1.21 1.84 9.66
CA CYS A 185 -1.22 1.68 8.20
C CYS A 185 -0.68 2.92 7.47
N ILE A 186 -0.99 4.11 8.00
CA ILE A 186 -0.57 5.36 7.40
C ILE A 186 0.94 5.55 7.56
N ASP A 187 1.50 5.21 8.72
CA ASP A 187 2.95 5.26 8.94
C ASP A 187 3.68 4.29 8.01
N ALA A 188 3.15 3.07 7.80
CA ALA A 188 3.70 2.14 6.80
C ALA A 188 3.63 2.70 5.37
N LEU A 189 2.51 3.36 4.99
CA LEU A 189 2.36 4.00 3.69
C LEU A 189 3.40 5.11 3.47
N ILE A 190 3.57 5.97 4.48
CA ILE A 190 4.52 7.08 4.44
C ILE A 190 5.97 6.58 4.46
N GLU A 191 6.31 5.59 5.29
CA GLU A 191 7.66 5.01 5.33
C GLU A 191 8.02 4.39 3.97
N THR A 192 7.07 3.65 3.38
CA THR A 192 7.25 3.07 2.04
C THR A 192 7.42 4.16 0.98
N SER A 193 6.66 5.26 1.06
CA SER A 193 6.82 6.37 0.12
C SER A 193 8.20 7.01 0.22
N VAL A 194 8.70 7.27 1.44
CA VAL A 194 10.05 7.83 1.65
C VAL A 194 11.12 6.93 1.01
N ARG A 195 10.92 5.60 1.01
CA ARG A 195 11.86 4.62 0.46
C ARG A 195 11.79 4.50 -1.07
N HIS A 196 10.60 4.62 -1.65
CA HIS A 196 10.33 4.24 -3.04
C HIS A 196 9.81 5.39 -3.94
N SER A 197 9.63 6.60 -3.42
CA SER A 197 9.36 7.78 -4.22
C SER A 197 10.52 8.08 -5.19
N PRO A 198 10.23 8.55 -6.42
CA PRO A 198 8.91 8.94 -6.92
C PRO A 198 8.09 7.77 -7.48
N HIS A 199 8.67 6.58 -7.59
CA HIS A 199 8.04 5.45 -8.29
C HIS A 199 6.80 4.90 -7.58
N PHE A 200 6.68 5.13 -6.27
CA PHE A 200 5.56 4.71 -5.45
C PHE A 200 4.45 5.78 -5.31
N ASP A 201 4.66 6.99 -5.83
CA ASP A 201 3.73 8.11 -5.62
C ASP A 201 2.31 7.83 -6.13
N TRP A 202 2.17 6.96 -7.15
CA TRP A 202 0.87 6.52 -7.66
C TRP A 202 0.05 5.76 -6.61
N VAL A 203 0.70 5.00 -5.71
CA VAL A 203 0.03 4.30 -4.61
C VAL A 203 -0.50 5.30 -3.61
N VAL A 204 0.32 6.29 -3.23
CA VAL A 204 -0.09 7.36 -2.30
C VAL A 204 -1.22 8.20 -2.89
N ALA A 205 -1.16 8.51 -4.19
CA ALA A 205 -2.21 9.25 -4.89
C ALA A 205 -3.52 8.46 -4.97
N HIS A 206 -3.45 7.15 -5.25
CA HIS A 206 -4.63 6.29 -5.31
C HIS A 206 -5.27 6.09 -3.92
N ILE A 207 -4.48 5.71 -2.91
CA ILE A 207 -4.96 5.54 -1.54
C ILE A 207 -5.45 6.88 -0.98
N GLY A 208 -4.77 7.99 -1.32
CA GLY A 208 -5.23 9.33 -0.98
C GLY A 208 -6.57 9.68 -1.62
N SER A 209 -6.91 9.10 -2.77
CA SER A 209 -8.24 9.25 -3.34
C SER A 209 -9.32 8.46 -2.61
N CYS A 210 -8.95 7.35 -1.96
CA CYS A 210 -9.85 6.57 -1.10
C CYS A 210 -10.01 7.20 0.30
N PHE A 211 -8.97 7.84 0.82
CA PHE A 211 -8.91 8.43 2.17
C PHE A 211 -8.35 9.86 2.15
N PRO A 212 -9.01 10.82 1.48
CA PRO A 212 -8.44 12.14 1.19
C PRO A 212 -8.06 12.92 2.44
N ASN A 213 -8.96 13.03 3.42
CA ASN A 213 -8.68 13.78 4.66
C ASN A 213 -7.44 13.24 5.41
N THR A 214 -7.32 11.92 5.53
CA THR A 214 -6.21 11.28 6.26
C THR A 214 -4.89 11.45 5.50
N VAL A 215 -4.87 11.12 4.21
CA VAL A 215 -3.63 11.09 3.43
C VAL A 215 -3.13 12.49 3.09
N ILE A 216 -4.01 13.43 2.71
CA ILE A 216 -3.61 14.81 2.38
C ILE A 216 -2.92 15.46 3.58
N THR A 217 -3.52 15.36 4.77
CA THR A 217 -2.96 15.93 6.00
C THR A 217 -1.59 15.34 6.32
N ARG A 218 -1.41 14.04 6.11
CA ARG A 218 -0.14 13.33 6.39
C ARG A 218 0.93 13.65 5.36
N VAL A 219 0.58 13.75 4.07
CA VAL A 219 1.49 14.18 3.00
C VAL A 219 1.97 15.62 3.24
N LEU A 220 1.07 16.52 3.63
CA LEU A 220 1.42 17.90 4.01
C LEU A 220 2.38 17.93 5.21
N ALA A 221 2.08 17.18 6.29
CA ALA A 221 2.94 17.12 7.46
C ALA A 221 4.34 16.56 7.14
N CYS A 222 4.42 15.50 6.33
CA CYS A 222 5.70 14.93 5.89
C CYS A 222 6.48 15.90 5.00
N GLY A 223 5.82 16.53 4.03
CA GLY A 223 6.44 17.53 3.17
C GLY A 223 6.97 18.74 3.94
N MET A 224 6.24 19.20 4.96
CA MET A 224 6.66 20.31 5.82
C MET A 224 7.87 19.93 6.66
N LYS A 225 7.89 18.72 7.23
CA LYS A 225 9.05 18.21 7.97
C LYS A 225 10.30 18.15 7.08
N ASP A 226 10.18 17.61 5.86
CA ASP A 226 11.29 17.56 4.91
C ASP A 226 11.75 18.96 4.46
N PHE A 227 10.82 19.90 4.26
CA PHE A 227 11.12 21.29 3.94
C PHE A 227 11.90 21.99 5.06
N MET A 228 11.56 21.76 6.33
CA MET A 228 12.27 22.35 7.46
C MET A 228 13.68 21.80 7.66
N HIS A 229 13.94 20.55 7.24
CA HIS A 229 15.27 19.95 7.28
C HIS A 229 16.19 20.44 6.16
N GLN A 230 15.65 21.17 5.19
CA GLN A 230 16.38 21.68 4.02
C GLN A 230 17.36 22.83 4.38
N ASP A 231 17.21 23.46 5.56
CA ASP A 231 17.98 24.62 6.01
C ASP A 231 19.35 24.31 6.67
N VAL A 232 19.72 23.03 6.89
CA VAL A 232 20.90 22.68 7.73
C VAL A 232 22.13 22.22 6.94
N THR A 233 21.99 21.93 5.65
CA THR A 233 23.11 21.42 4.83
C THR A 233 23.13 22.11 3.46
N ASP A 234 24.16 22.95 3.27
CA ASP A 234 24.61 23.56 2.02
C ASP A 234 23.86 24.81 1.51
N GLU A 235 24.36 25.98 1.93
CA GLU A 235 24.20 27.30 1.28
C GLU A 235 24.65 27.32 -0.21
N ALA A 236 25.11 26.19 -0.77
CA ALA A 236 25.57 26.03 -2.15
C ALA A 236 24.53 25.47 -3.12
N GLN A 237 23.31 25.10 -2.68
CA GLN A 237 22.26 24.56 -3.55
C GLN A 237 20.99 25.43 -3.60
N ILE A 238 21.15 26.73 -3.84
CA ILE A 238 20.08 27.60 -4.35
C ILE A 238 19.85 27.30 -5.84
N SER A 239 19.54 26.04 -6.16
CA SER A 239 18.85 25.69 -7.40
C SER A 239 17.49 25.15 -6.99
N ALA A 240 16.45 25.96 -7.22
CA ALA A 240 15.07 25.77 -6.78
C ALA A 240 14.35 24.52 -7.34
N ASN A 241 15.07 23.46 -7.74
CA ASN A 241 14.53 22.43 -8.63
C ASN A 241 15.00 20.98 -8.35
N LYS A 242 15.58 20.65 -7.19
CA LYS A 242 16.16 19.29 -7.01
C LYS A 242 15.91 18.63 -5.66
N ASN A 243 14.76 18.85 -5.02
CA ASN A 243 14.32 17.91 -4.00
C ASN A 243 13.29 16.94 -4.62
N PRO A 244 13.67 15.70 -4.96
CA PRO A 244 12.74 14.74 -5.54
C PRO A 244 11.55 14.46 -4.61
N LYS A 245 11.73 14.57 -3.28
CA LYS A 245 10.64 14.38 -2.32
C LYS A 245 9.61 15.50 -2.35
N ILE A 246 10.05 16.77 -2.46
CA ILE A 246 9.10 17.88 -2.56
C ILE A 246 8.35 17.83 -3.91
N ALA A 247 9.02 17.40 -4.98
CA ALA A 247 8.37 17.17 -6.27
C ALA A 247 7.29 16.07 -6.18
N SER A 248 7.56 14.98 -5.44
CA SER A 248 6.56 13.94 -5.13
C SER A 248 5.37 14.50 -4.35
N VAL A 249 5.60 15.28 -3.29
CA VAL A 249 4.53 15.95 -2.52
C VAL A 249 3.68 16.84 -3.42
N VAL A 250 4.31 17.65 -4.27
CA VAL A 250 3.61 18.52 -5.23
C VAL A 250 2.80 17.72 -6.24
N GLY A 251 3.34 16.62 -6.78
CA GLY A 251 2.65 15.75 -7.72
C GLY A 251 1.42 15.08 -7.11
N ILE A 252 1.57 14.51 -5.90
CA ILE A 252 0.49 13.84 -5.17
C ILE A 252 -0.60 14.84 -4.79
N LEU A 253 -0.26 15.97 -4.17
CA LEU A 253 -1.23 16.99 -3.78
C LEU A 253 -1.88 17.64 -5.00
N GLY A 254 -1.15 17.81 -6.11
CA GLY A 254 -1.70 18.30 -7.36
C GLY A 254 -2.77 17.36 -7.91
N HIS A 255 -2.51 16.05 -7.92
CA HIS A 255 -3.52 15.05 -8.30
C HIS A 255 -4.73 15.10 -7.35
N LEU A 256 -4.51 15.07 -6.04
CA LEU A 256 -5.61 15.10 -5.06
C LEU A 256 -6.41 16.39 -5.10
N ALA A 257 -5.79 17.55 -5.36
CA ALA A 257 -6.50 18.81 -5.54
C ALA A 257 -7.46 18.79 -6.75
N THR A 258 -7.12 18.06 -7.82
CA THR A 258 -8.01 17.96 -8.99
C THR A 258 -9.23 17.06 -8.77
N HIS A 259 -9.12 16.05 -7.91
CA HIS A 259 -10.19 15.06 -7.68
C HIS A 259 -10.93 15.24 -6.35
N HIS A 260 -10.27 15.84 -5.35
CA HIS A 260 -10.72 16.02 -3.97
C HIS A 260 -10.42 17.46 -3.50
N ASP A 261 -10.88 18.43 -4.29
CA ASP A 261 -10.61 19.87 -4.08
C ASP A 261 -11.06 20.35 -2.69
N SER A 262 -12.23 19.90 -2.20
CA SER A 262 -12.75 20.31 -0.89
C SER A 262 -11.89 19.86 0.28
N ASP A 263 -11.46 18.60 0.28
CA ASP A 263 -10.61 18.03 1.35
C ASP A 263 -9.22 18.65 1.29
N THR A 264 -8.69 18.87 0.07
CA THR A 264 -7.39 19.52 -0.14
C THR A 264 -7.38 20.96 0.37
N ARG A 265 -8.41 21.74 0.03
CA ARG A 265 -8.59 23.11 0.55
C ARG A 265 -8.72 23.14 2.06
N SER A 266 -9.53 22.24 2.61
CA SER A 266 -9.75 22.13 4.05
C SER A 266 -8.44 21.88 4.78
N ALA A 267 -7.65 20.90 4.32
CA ALA A 267 -6.36 20.57 4.92
C ALA A 267 -5.33 21.71 4.81
N ILE A 268 -5.23 22.36 3.64
CA ILE A 268 -4.35 23.52 3.44
C ILE A 268 -4.76 24.68 4.37
N ARG A 269 -6.05 24.97 4.46
CA ARG A 269 -6.57 26.02 5.34
C ARG A 269 -6.27 25.71 6.81
N ASN A 270 -6.50 24.47 7.25
CA ASN A 270 -6.24 24.06 8.62
C ASN A 270 -4.75 24.22 8.95
N LEU A 271 -3.86 23.72 8.09
CA LEU A 271 -2.41 23.88 8.26
C LEU A 271 -1.99 25.36 8.32
N PHE A 272 -2.56 26.21 7.48
CA PHE A 272 -2.28 27.65 7.51
C PHE A 272 -2.82 28.31 8.79
N ASN A 273 -4.03 27.98 9.23
CA ASN A 273 -4.64 28.53 10.43
C ASN A 273 -3.87 28.15 11.70
N GLU A 274 -3.31 26.94 11.77
CA GLU A 274 -2.46 26.50 12.89
C GLU A 274 -1.23 27.40 13.09
N SER A 275 -0.73 28.03 12.02
CA SER A 275 0.40 28.97 12.08
C SER A 275 0.09 30.28 12.81
N PHE A 276 -1.19 30.64 12.94
CA PHE A 276 -1.64 31.86 13.64
C PHE A 276 -2.05 31.61 15.08
N SER A 277 -1.85 30.40 15.61
CA SER A 277 -2.14 30.10 17.01
C SER A 277 -1.23 30.90 17.95
N ASP A 278 -1.76 31.39 19.07
CA ASP A 278 -1.04 32.26 20.02
C ASP A 278 0.26 31.65 20.58
N ASN A 279 0.43 30.31 20.49
CA ASN A 279 1.63 29.57 20.90
C ASN A 279 2.11 28.63 19.79
N ALA A 280 2.13 29.10 18.53
CA ALA A 280 2.53 28.29 17.38
C ALA A 280 3.95 27.71 17.55
N SER A 281 4.10 26.41 17.33
CA SER A 281 5.40 25.74 17.32
C SER A 281 6.23 26.19 16.11
N ARG A 282 7.55 25.90 16.13
CA ARG A 282 8.42 26.17 14.97
C ARG A 282 7.91 25.48 13.70
N GLU A 283 7.33 24.30 13.83
CA GLU A 283 6.74 23.56 12.72
C GLU A 283 5.50 24.28 12.16
N GLN A 284 4.62 24.76 13.04
CA GLN A 284 3.44 25.51 12.62
C GLN A 284 3.78 26.83 11.94
N LEU A 285 4.81 27.54 12.42
CA LEU A 285 5.30 28.77 11.78
C LEU A 285 5.90 28.53 10.38
N ALA A 286 6.36 27.31 10.08
CA ALA A 286 6.89 26.95 8.78
C ALA A 286 5.79 26.70 7.72
N ALA A 287 4.53 26.58 8.13
CA ALA A 287 3.40 26.29 7.22
C ALA A 287 3.25 27.32 6.10
N GLY A 288 3.37 28.63 6.41
CA GLY A 288 3.25 29.70 5.41
C GLY A 288 4.32 29.59 4.31
N PRO A 289 5.62 29.64 4.65
CA PRO A 289 6.72 29.45 3.68
C PRO A 289 6.62 28.13 2.90
N PHE A 290 6.27 27.03 3.57
CA PHE A 290 6.09 25.72 2.95
C PHE A 290 4.98 25.74 1.89
N LEU A 291 3.80 26.26 2.22
CA LEU A 291 2.67 26.36 1.27
C LEU A 291 3.02 27.26 0.09
N LEU A 292 3.70 28.40 0.31
CA LEU A 292 4.16 29.25 -0.78
C LEU A 292 5.18 28.53 -1.68
N HIS A 293 6.04 27.70 -1.11
CA HIS A 293 6.97 26.88 -1.88
C HIS A 293 6.22 25.87 -2.76
N LEU A 294 5.22 25.16 -2.23
CA LEU A 294 4.37 24.27 -3.02
C LEU A 294 3.62 25.01 -4.15
N ALA A 295 3.09 26.20 -3.86
CA ALA A 295 2.41 27.06 -4.84
C ALA A 295 3.34 27.46 -5.99
N ALA A 296 4.61 27.77 -5.71
CA ALA A 296 5.59 28.13 -6.74
C ALA A 296 5.94 26.96 -7.67
N MET A 297 5.68 25.71 -7.26
CA MET A 297 6.01 24.51 -8.02
C MET A 297 4.85 23.93 -8.82
N SER A 298 3.61 24.36 -8.58
CA SER A 298 2.42 23.82 -9.25
C SER A 298 1.31 24.86 -9.38
N ASP A 299 0.88 25.12 -10.61
CA ASP A 299 -0.22 26.05 -10.90
C ASP A 299 -1.54 25.64 -10.22
N THR A 300 -1.83 24.33 -10.16
CA THR A 300 -3.01 23.80 -9.45
C THR A 300 -2.95 24.15 -7.97
N LEU A 301 -1.82 23.90 -7.31
CA LEU A 301 -1.65 24.23 -5.90
C LEU A 301 -1.61 25.74 -5.67
N SER A 302 -1.00 26.50 -6.57
CA SER A 302 -1.00 27.96 -6.53
C SER A 302 -2.41 28.54 -6.50
N HIS A 303 -3.29 28.05 -7.38
CA HIS A 303 -4.69 28.45 -7.43
C HIS A 303 -5.44 28.08 -6.13
N VAL A 304 -5.27 26.84 -5.65
CA VAL A 304 -5.89 26.37 -4.41
C VAL A 304 -5.43 27.19 -3.20
N ILE A 305 -4.12 27.36 -3.02
CA ILE A 305 -3.53 28.06 -1.88
C ILE A 305 -3.89 29.54 -1.89
N SER A 306 -3.75 30.22 -3.04
CA SER A 306 -4.06 31.65 -3.15
C SER A 306 -5.52 31.95 -2.82
N SER A 307 -6.44 31.08 -3.26
CA SER A 307 -7.87 31.25 -3.00
C SER A 307 -8.27 30.93 -1.55
N GLU A 308 -7.50 30.12 -0.83
CA GLU A 308 -7.69 29.92 0.62
C GLU A 308 -7.08 31.06 1.44
N PHE A 309 -5.92 31.59 1.05
CA PHE A 309 -5.28 32.71 1.76
C PHE A 309 -6.14 33.98 1.75
N VAL A 310 -6.80 34.29 0.63
CA VAL A 310 -7.72 35.44 0.52
C VAL A 310 -8.94 35.32 1.46
N LYS A 311 -9.30 34.11 1.90
CA LYS A 311 -10.46 33.89 2.81
C LYS A 311 -10.09 34.00 4.29
N VAL A 312 -8.79 33.93 4.62
CA VAL A 312 -8.27 33.96 5.99
C VAL A 312 -7.85 35.37 6.41
N GLY A 313 -7.53 36.25 5.45
CA GLY A 313 -7.27 37.69 5.67
C GLY A 313 -8.55 38.53 5.66
#